data_AF-A0A374BIT4-F1
#
_entry.id   AF-A0A374BIT4-F1
#
_cell.length_a   1.000
_cell.length_b   1.000
_cell.length_c   1.000
_cell.angle_alpha   90.00
_cell.angle_beta   90.00
_cell.angle_gamma   90.00
#
_symmetry.space_group_name_H-M   'P 1'
#
loop_
_entity.id
_entity.type
_entity.pdbx_description
1 polymer ?
#
loop_
_entity_poly.entity_id
_entity_poly.type
_entity_poly.pdbx_seq_one_letter_code
_entity_poly.pdbx_strand_id
1 'polypeptide(L)'
;MRYKGFYIKISPDSNIHRVDKKGRDIICEGFLIQVFADETERIEINNFSAAVGFEILENSFAEAVQFAKDFVECEGKEYIKRQLTR
;
A
#
# COMPACT_ATOMS: atom_id res chain seq x y z
N MET A 1 -9.68 -6.06 -1.45
CA MET A 1 -9.97 -6.88 -0.26
C MET A 1 -10.46 -5.99 0.87
N ARG A 2 -11.35 -6.47 1.75
CA ARG A 2 -11.73 -5.74 2.96
C ARG A 2 -10.79 -6.09 4.11
N TYR A 3 -10.32 -5.09 4.86
CA TYR A 3 -9.50 -5.30 6.06
C TYR A 3 -9.76 -4.20 7.09
N LYS A 4 -10.08 -4.58 8.33
CA LYS A 4 -10.27 -3.65 9.48
C LYS A 4 -11.19 -2.45 9.20
N GLY A 5 -12.23 -2.64 8.38
CA GLY A 5 -13.18 -1.59 8.02
C GLY A 5 -12.81 -0.76 6.80
N PHE A 6 -11.65 -1.01 6.18
CA PHE A 6 -11.23 -0.37 4.93
C PHE A 6 -11.36 -1.32 3.74
N TYR A 7 -11.48 -0.73 2.56
CA TYR A 7 -11.32 -1.46 1.31
C TYR A 7 -9.92 -1.19 0.73
N ILE A 8 -9.16 -2.24 0.49
CA ILE A 8 -7.79 -2.18 -0.01
C ILE A 8 -7.76 -2.73 -1.43
N LYS A 9 -7.35 -1.92 -2.39
CA LYS A 9 -7.11 -2.31 -3.77
C LYS A 9 -5.61 -2.50 -3.98
N ILE A 10 -5.22 -3.65 -4.51
CA ILE A 10 -3.84 -3.99 -4.80
C ILE A 10 -3.77 -4.30 -6.28
N SER A 11 -2.94 -3.56 -7.02
CA SER A 11 -2.75 -3.72 -8.46
C SER A 11 -1.26 -3.86 -8.77
N PRO A 12 -0.84 -4.73 -9.69
CA PRO A 12 0.56 -4.80 -10.09
C PRO A 12 1.00 -3.46 -10.71
N ASP A 13 2.24 -3.05 -10.44
CA ASP A 13 2.86 -1.84 -10.96
C ASP A 13 4.34 -2.13 -11.26
N SER A 14 4.82 -1.65 -12.40
CA SER A 14 6.20 -1.81 -12.87
C SER A 14 6.96 -0.50 -12.94
N ASN A 15 6.40 0.59 -12.43
CA ASN A 15 6.98 1.93 -12.47
C ASN A 15 7.19 2.51 -11.07
N ILE A 16 7.65 1.69 -10.13
CA ILE A 16 7.85 2.10 -8.73
C ILE A 16 9.30 2.57 -8.55
N HIS A 17 9.49 3.86 -8.26
CA HIS A 17 10.82 4.43 -8.02
C HIS A 17 11.30 4.15 -6.59
N ARG A 18 12.55 3.70 -6.45
CA ARG A 18 13.24 3.52 -5.17
C ARG A 18 14.71 3.91 -5.30
N VAL A 19 15.30 4.28 -4.17
CA VAL A 19 16.73 4.60 -4.10
C VAL A 19 17.49 3.41 -3.53
N ASP A 20 18.44 2.87 -4.30
CA ASP A 20 19.27 1.77 -3.83
C ASP A 20 20.28 2.22 -2.76
N LYS A 21 20.99 1.26 -2.16
CA LYS A 21 22.02 1.54 -1.13
C LYS A 21 23.16 2.43 -1.61
N LYS A 22 23.32 2.65 -2.92
CA LYS A 22 24.32 3.52 -3.54
C LYS A 22 23.75 4.90 -3.92
N GLY A 23 22.50 5.18 -3.56
CA GLY A 23 21.85 6.46 -3.88
C GLY A 23 21.33 6.55 -5.31
N ARG A 24 21.24 5.44 -6.06
CA ARG A 24 20.75 5.43 -7.43
C ARG A 24 19.24 5.25 -7.45
N ASP A 25 18.55 6.06 -8.24
CA ASP A 25 17.14 5.84 -8.55
C ASP A 25 16.99 4.62 -9.46
N ILE A 26 16.14 3.69 -9.04
CA ILE A 26 15.85 2.46 -9.75
C ILE A 26 14.34 2.26 -9.86
N ILE A 27 13.91 1.82 -11.04
CA ILE A 27 12.52 1.47 -11.31
C ILE A 27 12.34 0.00 -10.95
N CYS A 28 11.37 -0.26 -10.08
CA CYS A 28 11.08 -1.58 -9.53
C CYS A 28 9.69 -2.05 -10.00
N GLU A 29 9.57 -3.37 -10.11
CA GLU A 29 8.27 -4.05 -10.12
C GLU A 29 7.71 -4.19 -8.71
N GLY A 30 6.41 -4.38 -8.62
CA GLY A 30 5.69 -4.65 -7.38
C GLY A 30 4.22 -4.31 -7.50
N PHE A 31 3.67 -3.64 -6.49
CA PHE A 31 2.24 -3.37 -6.40
C PHE A 31 1.94 -1.95 -5.94
N LEU A 32 0.94 -1.34 -6.57
CA LEU A 32 0.23 -0.17 -6.06
C LEU A 32 -0.84 -0.62 -5.07
N ILE A 33 -0.86 -0.02 -3.88
CA ILE A 33 -1.78 -0.32 -2.79
C ILE A 33 -2.55 0.95 -2.46
N GLN A 34 -3.86 0.91 -2.71
CA GLN A 34 -4.78 2.00 -2.43
C GLN A 34 -5.74 1.58 -1.31
N VAL A 35 -5.93 2.47 -0.34
CA VAL A 35 -6.81 2.27 0.81
C VAL A 35 -7.98 3.24 0.70
N PHE A 36 -9.19 2.70 0.68
CA PHE A 36 -10.44 3.43 0.57
C PHE A 36 -11.29 3.25 1.83
N ALA A 37 -12.18 4.21 2.07
CA ALA A 37 -13.17 4.11 3.15
C ALA A 37 -14.12 2.93 2.96
N ASP A 38 -14.47 2.61 1.72
CA ASP A 38 -15.35 1.51 1.36
C ASP A 38 -15.09 1.04 -0.09
N GLU A 39 -15.86 0.05 -0.52
CA GLU A 39 -15.73 -0.58 -1.84
C GLU A 39 -16.20 0.30 -3.01
N THR A 40 -16.79 1.46 -2.74
CA THR A 40 -17.18 2.37 -3.83
C THR A 40 -15.96 3.02 -4.49
N GLU A 41 -14.77 2.90 -3.87
CA GLU A 41 -13.51 3.48 -4.31
C GLU A 41 -13.57 5.02 -4.48
N ARG A 42 -14.57 5.68 -3.87
CA ARG A 42 -14.79 7.14 -4.01
C ARG A 42 -13.94 7.98 -3.06
N ILE A 43 -13.73 7.48 -1.84
CA ILE A 43 -12.98 8.18 -0.80
C ILE A 43 -11.68 7.43 -0.59
N GLU A 44 -10.64 7.84 -1.32
CA GLU A 44 -9.28 7.36 -1.09
C GLU A 44 -8.72 8.01 0.19
N ILE A 45 -8.21 7.17 1.08
CA ILE A 45 -7.63 7.55 2.37
C ILE A 45 -6.11 7.64 2.24
N ASN A 46 -5.52 6.66 1.55
CA ASN A 46 -4.09 6.61 1.33
C ASN A 46 -3.75 5.79 0.08
N ASN A 47 -2.56 6.04 -0.46
CA ASN A 47 -1.98 5.36 -1.61
C ASN A 47 -0.47 5.23 -1.40
N PHE A 48 0.02 4.01 -1.52
CA PHE A 48 1.44 3.69 -1.40
C PHE A 48 1.79 2.49 -2.30
N SER A 49 3.08 2.20 -2.43
CA SER A 49 3.58 1.09 -3.25
C SER A 49 4.43 0.13 -2.44
N ALA A 50 4.47 -1.12 -2.86
CA ALA A 50 5.38 -2.15 -2.38
C ALA A 50 6.27 -2.60 -3.54
N ALA A 51 7.57 -2.32 -3.45
CA ALA A 51 8.56 -2.69 -4.46
C ALA A 51 9.28 -3.99 -4.09
N VAL A 52 9.50 -4.83 -5.10
CA VAL A 52 10.27 -6.08 -4.98
C VAL A 52 11.73 -5.75 -4.68
N GLY A 53 12.29 -6.43 -3.67
CA GLY A 53 13.64 -6.17 -3.18
C GLY A 53 13.73 -4.98 -2.20
N PHE A 54 12.60 -4.36 -1.84
CA PHE A 54 12.50 -3.29 -0.86
C PHE A 54 11.52 -3.63 0.25
N GLU A 55 10.22 -3.44 0.00
CA GLU A 55 9.16 -3.72 0.98
C GLU A 55 8.66 -5.17 0.93
N ILE A 56 8.74 -5.79 -0.24
CA ILE A 56 8.42 -7.22 -0.46
C ILE A 56 9.64 -7.94 -1.05
N LEU A 57 9.80 -9.21 -0.73
CA LEU A 57 10.93 -10.02 -1.17
C LEU A 57 10.70 -10.55 -2.58
N GLU A 58 9.51 -11.08 -2.85
CA GLU A 58 9.13 -11.63 -4.15
C GLU A 58 7.95 -10.86 -4.76
N ASN A 59 7.80 -10.95 -6.09
CA ASN A 59 6.64 -10.38 -6.80
C ASN A 59 5.38 -11.25 -6.58
N SER A 60 4.92 -11.28 -5.33
CA SER A 60 3.85 -12.16 -4.86
C SER A 60 2.69 -11.33 -4.33
N PHE A 61 1.48 -11.64 -4.82
CA PHE A 61 0.26 -11.02 -4.31
C PHE A 61 0.05 -11.31 -2.82
N ALA A 62 0.51 -12.47 -2.32
CA ALA A 62 0.41 -12.82 -0.91
C ALA A 62 1.27 -11.89 -0.04
N GLU A 63 2.49 -11.56 -0.48
CA GLU A 63 3.36 -10.61 0.22
C GLU A 63 2.78 -9.19 0.19
N ALA A 64 2.26 -8.75 -0.96
CA ALA A 64 1.60 -7.46 -1.07
C ALA A 64 0.38 -7.33 -0.13
N VAL A 65 -0.41 -8.41 0.00
CA VAL A 65 -1.53 -8.49 0.95
C VAL A 65 -1.04 -8.39 2.39
N GLN A 66 0.02 -9.10 2.76
CA GLN A 66 0.56 -9.06 4.12
C GLN A 66 1.11 -7.66 4.44
N PHE A 67 1.91 -7.09 3.55
CA PHE A 67 2.43 -5.73 3.69
C PHE A 67 1.31 -4.68 3.85
N ALA A 68 0.25 -4.78 3.04
CA ALA A 68 -0.90 -3.88 3.16
C ALA A 68 -1.61 -3.99 4.52
N LYS A 69 -1.71 -5.21 5.08
CA LYS A 69 -2.28 -5.43 6.42
C LYS A 69 -1.41 -4.83 7.50
N ASP A 70 -0.10 -5.08 7.45
CA ASP A 70 0.87 -4.56 8.42
C ASP A 70 0.84 -3.02 8.43
N PHE A 71 0.78 -2.40 7.25
CA PHE A 71 0.66 -0.96 7.10
C PHE A 71 -0.64 -0.41 7.74
N VAL A 72 -1.78 -1.05 7.49
CA VAL A 72 -3.06 -0.67 8.10
C VAL A 72 -3.08 -0.91 9.61
N GLU A 73 -2.34 -1.88 10.13
CA GLU A 73 -2.22 -2.09 11.58
C GLU A 73 -1.40 -1.00 12.26
N CYS A 74 -0.32 -0.54 11.63
CA CYS A 74 0.48 0.58 12.12
C CYS A 74 -0.27 1.91 12.06
N GLU A 75 -0.90 2.21 10.92
CA GLU A 75 -1.44 3.54 10.63
C GLU A 75 -2.97 3.66 10.85
N GLY A 76 -3.67 2.53 11.01
CA GLY A 76 -5.13 2.48 11.05
C GLY A 76 -5.77 3.34 12.15
N LYS A 77 -5.09 3.51 13.29
CA LYS A 77 -5.56 4.39 14.37
C LYS A 77 -5.54 5.87 13.96
N GLU A 78 -4.56 6.29 13.17
CA GLU A 78 -4.45 7.66 12.68
C GLU A 78 -5.44 7.93 11.53
N TYR A 79 -5.72 6.94 10.68
CA TYR A 79 -6.75 7.08 9.64
C TYR A 79 -8.16 7.24 10.21
N ILE A 80 -8.52 6.48 11.24
CA ILE A 80 -9.83 6.61 11.91
C ILE A 80 -10.00 8.01 12.51
N LYS A 81 -8.95 8.55 13.16
CA LYS A 81 -8.99 9.93 13.69
C LYS A 81 -9.19 10.98 12.60
N ARG A 82 -8.50 10.83 11.46
CA ARG A 82 -8.60 11.75 10.31
C ARG A 82 -9.99 11.73 9.66
N GLN A 83 -10.69 10.60 9.68
CA GLN A 83 -12.07 10.52 9.19
C GLN A 83 -13.07 11.21 10.12
N LEU A 84 -12.88 11.10 11.44
CA LEU A 84 -13.77 11.72 12.44
C LEU A 84 -13.60 13.24 12.57
N THR A 85 -12.57 13.81 11.97
CA THR A 85 -12.26 15.25 12.02
C THR A 85 -12.53 15.98 10.70
N ARG A 86 -13.07 15.30 9.70
CA ARG A 86 -13.58 15.87 8.44
C ARG A 86 -15.11 15.88 8.45
#